data_AF-A0A0N4XBQ8-F1
#
_entry.id   AF-A0A0N4XBQ8-F1
#
_cell.length_a   1.000
_cell.length_b   1.000
_cell.length_c   1.000
_cell.angle_alpha   90.00
_cell.angle_beta   90.00
_cell.angle_gamma   90.00
#
_symmetry.space_group_name_H-M   'P 1'
#
loop_
_entity.id
_entity.type
_entity.pdbx_description
1 polymer ?
#
loop_
_entity_poly.entity_id
_entity_poly.type
_entity_poly.pdbx_seq_one_letter_code
_entity_poly.pdbx_strand_id
1 'polypeptide(L)'
;MWKVWVAILSVACLVDAQIRCKNMEGEDVDWFVALKLPASIDQKKGRSFAYFDSTQSGWIMSEQPINSTESAIGATVNQLYTTDDKTTFKITYNDECPNQKPNSGRGHSKGVAVFSIDSGFWLIHSVPKFPPSIRDTVPKYPLKIGTVGTNMVKNHE
;
A
#
# COMPACT_ATOMS: atom_id res chain seq x y z
N MET A 1 17.59 -38.86 -17.97
CA MET A 1 16.72 -38.48 -16.82
C MET A 1 17.11 -37.14 -16.17
N TRP A 2 18.34 -36.63 -16.34
CA TRP A 2 18.76 -35.29 -15.88
C TRP A 2 18.11 -34.10 -16.63
N LYS A 3 17.83 -34.26 -17.92
CA LYS A 3 17.31 -33.17 -18.78
C LYS A 3 15.92 -32.65 -18.37
N VAL A 4 15.12 -33.45 -17.67
CA VAL A 4 13.77 -33.06 -17.20
C VAL A 4 13.85 -32.08 -16.03
N TRP A 5 14.82 -32.26 -15.13
CA TRP A 5 15.03 -31.37 -13.97
C TRP A 5 15.53 -29.98 -14.37
N VAL A 6 16.35 -29.89 -15.43
CA VAL A 6 16.82 -28.60 -15.97
C VAL A 6 15.68 -27.79 -16.58
N ALA A 7 14.71 -28.45 -17.23
CA ALA A 7 13.53 -27.76 -17.77
C ALA A 7 12.63 -27.21 -16.65
N ILE A 8 12.48 -27.93 -15.53
CA ILE A 8 11.66 -27.49 -14.39
C ILE A 8 12.30 -26.30 -13.65
N LEU A 9 13.65 -26.23 -13.57
CA LEU A 9 14.35 -25.06 -13.01
C LEU A 9 14.36 -23.83 -13.95
N SER A 10 14.17 -24.03 -15.26
CA SER A 10 14.16 -22.93 -16.25
C SER A 10 12.79 -22.24 -16.34
N VAL A 11 11.73 -22.86 -15.82
CA VAL A 11 10.40 -22.27 -15.64
C VAL A 11 10.30 -21.70 -14.22
N ALA A 12 11.39 -21.12 -13.71
CA ALA A 12 11.29 -20.14 -12.63
C ALA A 12 10.68 -18.87 -13.23
N CYS A 13 9.35 -18.90 -13.35
CA CYS A 13 8.43 -17.77 -13.41
C CYS A 13 9.08 -16.42 -13.70
N LEU A 14 9.04 -15.99 -14.96
CA LEU A 14 8.95 -14.58 -15.29
C LEU A 14 7.54 -14.11 -14.88
N VAL A 15 7.27 -14.10 -13.57
CA VAL A 15 6.08 -13.44 -13.03
C VAL A 15 6.49 -12.00 -12.85
N ASP A 16 6.09 -11.16 -13.79
CA ASP A 16 6.17 -9.71 -13.59
C ASP A 16 5.32 -9.38 -12.36
N ALA A 17 5.95 -8.76 -11.36
CA ALA A 17 5.27 -8.44 -10.11
C ALA A 17 4.25 -7.33 -10.40
N GLN A 18 2.97 -7.70 -10.54
CA GLN A 18 1.90 -6.75 -10.83
C GLN A 18 1.70 -5.75 -9.69
N ILE A 19 1.32 -4.53 -10.06
CA ILE A 19 1.07 -3.44 -9.12
C ILE A 19 -0.33 -3.60 -8.55
N ARG A 20 -0.43 -4.03 -7.28
CA ARG A 20 -1.68 -4.43 -6.64
C ARG A 20 -1.67 -4.15 -5.14
N CYS A 21 -2.85 -4.06 -4.54
CA CYS A 21 -3.03 -4.12 -3.10
C CYS A 21 -2.47 -5.45 -2.57
N LYS A 22 -1.72 -5.35 -1.47
CA LYS A 22 -1.13 -6.49 -0.77
C LYS A 22 -1.88 -6.76 0.53
N ASN A 23 -2.09 -8.03 0.86
CA ASN A 23 -2.60 -8.43 2.18
C ASN A 23 -1.50 -8.50 3.25
N MET A 24 -1.86 -9.03 4.41
CA MET A 24 -0.96 -9.14 5.57
C MET A 24 0.17 -10.15 5.35
N GLU A 25 0.01 -11.04 4.38
CA GLU A 25 0.97 -12.06 3.95
C GLU A 25 1.81 -11.60 2.74
N GLY A 26 1.51 -10.40 2.19
CA GLY A 26 2.18 -9.85 1.01
C GLY A 26 1.64 -10.37 -0.32
N GLU A 27 0.52 -11.09 -0.32
CA GLU A 27 -0.17 -11.61 -1.50
C GLU A 27 -1.12 -10.57 -2.10
N ASP A 28 -1.48 -10.74 -3.37
CA ASP A 28 -2.36 -9.83 -4.09
C ASP A 28 -3.83 -9.99 -3.67
N VAL A 29 -4.50 -8.88 -3.37
CA VAL A 29 -5.93 -8.82 -3.04
C VAL A 29 -6.62 -7.70 -3.80
N ASP A 30 -7.92 -7.84 -4.07
CA ASP A 30 -8.67 -6.86 -4.86
C ASP A 30 -8.91 -5.55 -4.10
N TRP A 31 -9.12 -5.64 -2.80
CA TRP A 31 -9.29 -4.49 -1.92
C TRP A 31 -8.96 -4.88 -0.48
N PHE A 32 -8.61 -3.88 0.32
CA PHE A 32 -8.58 -4.01 1.78
C PHE A 32 -9.03 -2.72 2.47
N VAL A 33 -9.46 -2.86 3.72
CA VAL A 33 -9.74 -1.77 4.64
C VAL A 33 -8.95 -1.97 5.92
N ALA A 34 -8.36 -0.89 6.42
CA ALA A 34 -7.62 -0.87 7.67
C ALA A 34 -8.08 0.26 8.59
N LEU A 35 -8.45 -0.08 9.82
CA LEU A 35 -8.92 0.82 10.86
C LEU A 35 -7.93 0.88 12.01
N LYS A 36 -7.17 1.98 12.05
CA LYS A 36 -6.17 2.24 13.09
C LYS A 36 -6.82 2.49 14.45
N LEU A 37 -6.26 1.90 15.51
CA LEU A 37 -6.70 2.15 16.87
C LEU A 37 -6.24 3.54 17.38
N PRO A 38 -7.07 4.23 18.18
CA PRO A 38 -6.66 5.43 18.90
C PRO A 38 -5.51 5.16 19.88
N ALA A 39 -4.57 6.10 19.95
CA ALA A 39 -3.39 5.95 20.82
C ALA A 39 -3.73 5.91 22.32
N SER A 40 -4.91 6.39 22.73
CA SER A 40 -5.38 6.37 24.11
C SER A 40 -5.75 4.98 24.62
N ILE A 41 -6.12 4.06 23.71
CA ILE A 41 -6.57 2.70 24.06
C ILE A 41 -5.65 1.62 23.53
N ASP A 42 -4.71 1.97 22.65
CA ASP A 42 -3.78 1.03 22.04
C ASP A 42 -2.45 0.98 22.82
N GLN A 43 -2.11 -0.22 23.32
CA GLN A 43 -0.83 -0.48 23.99
C GLN A 43 0.37 -0.22 23.06
N LYS A 44 0.21 -0.36 21.74
CA LYS A 44 1.24 -0.03 20.74
C LYS A 44 1.30 1.48 20.39
N LYS A 45 0.66 2.34 21.19
CA LYS A 45 0.63 3.81 21.08
C LYS A 45 0.02 4.30 19.76
N GLY A 46 -1.07 3.68 19.34
CA GLY A 46 -1.75 3.96 18.08
C GLY A 46 -0.94 3.46 16.90
N ARG A 47 -0.44 2.23 16.96
CA ARG A 47 0.15 1.52 15.81
C ARG A 47 -0.59 0.23 15.48
N SER A 48 -1.46 -0.24 16.36
CA SER A 48 -2.37 -1.35 16.07
C SER A 48 -3.47 -0.90 15.12
N PHE A 49 -3.96 -1.83 14.29
CA PHE A 49 -5.09 -1.61 13.41
C PHE A 49 -5.86 -2.90 13.19
N ALA A 50 -7.18 -2.78 13.01
CA ALA A 50 -8.03 -3.84 12.49
C ALA A 50 -7.94 -3.85 10.97
N TYR A 51 -8.00 -5.03 10.36
CA TYR A 51 -7.79 -5.27 8.94
C TYR A 51 -8.89 -6.17 8.38
N PHE A 52 -9.29 -5.91 7.13
CA PHE A 52 -10.23 -6.73 6.38
C PHE A 52 -9.95 -6.62 4.88
N ASP A 53 -10.01 -7.72 4.14
CA ASP A 53 -9.77 -7.75 2.70
C ASP A 53 -10.75 -8.66 1.96
N SER A 54 -10.59 -8.72 0.63
CA SER A 54 -11.43 -9.49 -0.28
C SER A 54 -11.36 -11.02 -0.11
N THR A 55 -10.38 -11.55 0.63
CA THR A 55 -10.09 -12.99 0.70
C THR A 55 -10.62 -13.65 1.98
N GLN A 56 -11.01 -12.85 2.97
CA GLN A 56 -11.51 -13.32 4.26
C GLN A 56 -12.96 -12.89 4.52
N SER A 57 -13.56 -13.36 5.62
CA SER A 57 -14.99 -13.16 5.93
C SER A 57 -15.26 -12.25 7.14
N GLY A 58 -14.23 -11.62 7.70
CA GLY A 58 -14.39 -10.72 8.84
C GLY A 58 -13.12 -9.96 9.18
N TRP A 59 -13.19 -9.11 10.21
CA TRP A 59 -12.06 -8.32 10.67
C TRP A 59 -11.06 -9.16 11.47
N ILE A 60 -9.78 -8.93 11.23
CA ILE A 60 -8.68 -9.43 12.08
C ILE A 60 -7.90 -8.26 12.68
N MET A 61 -7.25 -8.49 13.82
CA MET A 61 -6.26 -7.56 14.33
C MET A 61 -4.91 -7.83 13.69
N SER A 62 -4.28 -6.79 13.13
CA SER A 62 -2.95 -6.93 12.56
C SER A 62 -1.90 -7.26 13.62
N GLU A 63 -1.11 -8.30 13.37
CA GLU A 63 0.07 -8.61 14.18
C GLU A 63 1.17 -7.56 13.98
N GLN A 64 1.32 -7.10 12.73
CA GLN A 64 2.26 -6.07 12.32
C GLN A 64 1.77 -4.67 12.74
N PRO A 65 2.66 -3.76 13.16
CA PRO A 65 2.27 -2.38 13.39
C PRO A 65 2.06 -1.67 12.05
N ILE A 66 1.20 -0.65 12.04
CA ILE A 66 0.81 0.10 10.81
C ILE A 66 1.99 0.77 10.09
N ASN A 67 3.11 0.96 10.77
CA ASN A 67 4.34 1.55 10.23
C ASN A 67 5.35 0.51 9.74
N SER A 68 5.00 -0.78 9.74
CA SER A 68 5.81 -1.87 9.19
C SER A 68 5.65 -1.97 7.68
N THR A 69 6.74 -2.19 6.97
CA THR A 69 6.73 -2.52 5.53
C THR A 69 6.13 -3.90 5.25
N GLU A 70 6.04 -4.76 6.26
CA GLU A 70 5.43 -6.09 6.18
C GLU A 70 3.91 -6.06 6.43
N SER A 71 3.34 -4.92 6.83
CA SER A 71 1.88 -4.78 6.91
C SER A 71 1.26 -4.65 5.52
N ALA A 72 -0.02 -5.02 5.34
CA ALA A 72 -0.76 -4.82 4.09
C ALA A 72 -0.61 -3.39 3.51
N ILE A 73 -0.75 -2.37 4.38
CA ILE A 73 -0.56 -0.95 4.01
C ILE A 73 0.89 -0.69 3.57
N GLY A 74 1.86 -1.17 4.36
CA GLY A 74 3.28 -0.99 4.08
C GLY A 74 3.70 -1.63 2.77
N ALA A 75 3.33 -2.90 2.56
CA ALA A 75 3.64 -3.66 1.36
C ALA A 75 2.98 -3.07 0.10
N THR A 76 1.74 -2.59 0.23
CA THR A 76 1.05 -1.88 -0.86
C THR A 76 1.76 -0.57 -1.21
N VAL A 77 2.01 0.30 -0.22
CA VAL A 77 2.64 1.61 -0.45
C VAL A 77 4.09 1.47 -0.89
N ASN A 78 4.80 0.42 -0.49
CA ASN A 78 6.19 0.19 -0.88
C ASN A 78 6.37 0.16 -2.41
N GLN A 79 5.35 -0.31 -3.14
CA GLN A 79 5.34 -0.31 -4.61
C GLN A 79 5.46 1.09 -5.22
N LEU A 80 5.08 2.17 -4.51
CA LEU A 80 5.35 3.56 -4.92
C LEU A 80 6.85 3.82 -5.11
N TYR A 81 7.69 3.24 -4.25
CA TYR A 81 9.12 3.49 -4.19
C TYR A 81 9.93 2.48 -5.00
N THR A 82 9.43 1.26 -5.18
CA THR A 82 10.19 0.17 -5.80
C THR A 82 9.89 -0.04 -7.28
N THR A 83 8.78 0.46 -7.80
CA THR A 83 8.42 0.32 -9.23
C THR A 83 9.18 1.29 -10.13
N ASP A 84 9.43 0.91 -11.38
CA ASP A 84 10.18 1.74 -12.35
C ASP A 84 9.37 2.98 -12.78
N ASP A 85 9.96 4.16 -12.62
CA ASP A 85 9.37 5.45 -13.01
C ASP A 85 9.11 5.56 -14.53
N LYS A 86 9.76 4.74 -15.36
CA LYS A 86 9.56 4.75 -16.83
C LYS A 86 8.30 4.00 -17.26
N THR A 87 7.86 3.02 -16.48
CA THR A 87 6.74 2.14 -16.83
C THR A 87 5.52 2.36 -15.95
N THR A 88 5.61 3.27 -14.98
CA THR A 88 4.54 3.52 -14.02
C THR A 88 4.16 4.99 -13.90
N PHE A 89 2.86 5.24 -13.76
CA PHE A 89 2.32 6.52 -13.37
C PHE A 89 2.10 6.53 -11.85
N LYS A 90 2.67 7.53 -11.16
CA LYS A 90 2.63 7.67 -9.71
C LYS A 90 2.03 9.02 -9.34
N ILE A 91 1.03 9.00 -8.46
CA ILE A 91 0.45 10.22 -7.89
C ILE A 91 0.30 10.09 -6.38
N THR A 92 0.69 11.15 -5.69
CA THR A 92 0.44 11.34 -4.27
C THR A 92 -0.24 12.68 -4.09
N TYR A 93 -1.29 12.72 -3.26
CA TYR A 93 -2.00 13.95 -2.95
C TYR A 93 -2.26 14.00 -1.45
N ASN A 94 -2.08 15.18 -0.87
CA ASN A 94 -2.32 15.43 0.55
C ASN A 94 -2.52 16.94 0.73
N ASP A 95 -3.63 17.38 1.32
CA ASP A 95 -3.84 18.80 1.66
C ASP A 95 -2.85 19.31 2.73
N GLU A 96 -2.22 18.38 3.46
CA GLU A 96 -1.14 18.61 4.41
C GLU A 96 0.16 17.94 3.93
N CYS A 97 0.62 18.30 2.73
CA CYS A 97 1.85 17.74 2.13
C CYS A 97 3.06 17.79 3.09
N PRO A 98 3.97 16.79 3.01
CA PRO A 98 5.27 16.88 3.66
C PRO A 98 5.99 18.18 3.27
N ASN A 99 6.63 18.82 4.24
CA ASN A 99 7.44 20.04 4.05
C ASN A 99 6.67 21.28 3.52
N GLN A 100 5.33 21.28 3.54
CA GLN A 100 4.51 22.43 3.18
C GLN A 100 3.55 22.81 4.31
N LYS A 101 3.15 24.09 4.35
CA LYS A 101 2.08 24.54 5.25
C LYS A 101 0.74 24.01 4.72
N PRO A 102 -0.18 23.59 5.62
CA PRO A 102 -1.53 23.22 5.21
C PRO A 102 -2.20 24.34 4.40
N ASN A 103 -2.90 23.98 3.34
CA ASN A 103 -3.66 24.93 2.54
C ASN A 103 -5.16 24.70 2.76
N SER A 104 -5.82 25.62 3.47
CA SER A 104 -7.24 25.55 3.82
C SER A 104 -8.19 25.73 2.62
N GLY A 105 -7.69 26.11 1.44
CA GLY A 105 -8.47 26.25 0.22
C GLY A 105 -8.54 24.98 -0.63
N ARG A 106 -7.95 23.86 -0.19
CA ARG A 106 -7.95 22.59 -0.92
C ARG A 106 -8.89 21.58 -0.25
N GLY A 107 -9.40 20.63 -1.03
CA GLY A 107 -10.20 19.53 -0.49
C GLY A 107 -9.38 18.70 0.50
N HIS A 108 -9.99 18.33 1.63
CA HIS A 108 -9.39 17.48 2.67
C HIS A 108 -9.30 16.02 2.21
N SER A 109 -8.47 15.79 1.22
CA SER A 109 -8.32 14.51 0.55
C SER A 109 -6.86 14.13 0.47
N LYS A 110 -6.56 12.87 0.77
CA LYS A 110 -5.20 12.34 0.82
C LYS A 110 -5.16 10.92 0.25
N GLY A 111 -4.12 10.60 -0.50
CA GLY A 111 -3.98 9.27 -1.10
C GLY A 111 -2.73 9.07 -1.92
N VAL A 112 -2.53 7.81 -2.28
CA VAL A 112 -1.41 7.30 -3.09
C VAL A 112 -2.00 6.43 -4.17
N ALA A 113 -1.58 6.63 -5.41
CA ALA A 113 -1.96 5.74 -6.49
C ALA A 113 -0.78 5.48 -7.42
N VAL A 114 -0.63 4.22 -7.83
CA VAL A 114 0.46 3.74 -8.68
C VAL A 114 -0.16 2.82 -9.72
N PHE A 115 0.15 3.06 -10.99
CA PHE A 115 -0.41 2.33 -12.11
C PHE A 115 0.65 1.98 -13.15
N SER A 116 0.62 0.76 -13.65
CA SER A 116 1.22 0.35 -14.92
C SER A 116 0.16 0.47 -16.03
N ILE A 117 0.47 -0.06 -17.22
CA ILE A 117 -0.48 -0.09 -18.33
C ILE A 117 -1.69 -1.01 -18.08
N ASP A 118 -1.51 -2.02 -17.23
CA ASP A 118 -2.40 -3.18 -17.02
C ASP A 118 -2.82 -3.40 -15.57
N SER A 119 -2.16 -2.76 -14.60
CA SER A 119 -2.42 -2.94 -13.18
C SER A 119 -2.23 -1.65 -12.39
N GLY A 120 -2.73 -1.62 -11.17
CA GLY A 120 -2.51 -0.50 -10.27
C GLY A 120 -3.34 -0.60 -9.01
N PHE A 121 -2.95 0.20 -8.02
CA PHE A 121 -3.73 0.39 -6.81
C PHE A 121 -4.01 1.87 -6.58
N TRP A 122 -5.11 2.13 -5.86
CA TRP A 122 -5.40 3.42 -5.28
C TRP A 122 -5.70 3.24 -3.79
N LEU A 123 -4.93 3.96 -2.97
CA LEU A 123 -5.01 3.94 -1.52
C LEU A 123 -5.42 5.32 -1.01
N ILE A 124 -6.57 5.38 -0.36
CA ILE A 124 -7.15 6.59 0.24
C ILE A 124 -6.89 6.54 1.74
N HIS A 125 -6.47 7.66 2.33
CA HIS A 125 -6.20 7.72 3.76
C HIS A 125 -6.52 9.07 4.41
N SER A 126 -6.52 9.15 5.75
CA SER A 126 -6.61 10.43 6.48
C SER A 126 -5.29 10.94 7.10
N VAL A 127 -4.17 10.29 6.78
CA VAL A 127 -2.85 10.63 7.35
C VAL A 127 -2.22 11.90 6.77
N PRO A 128 -1.95 12.95 7.57
CA PRO A 128 -1.24 14.13 7.10
C PRO A 128 0.25 13.84 6.87
N LYS A 129 0.89 14.62 5.99
CA LYS A 129 2.33 14.52 5.68
C LYS A 129 2.74 13.12 5.21
N PHE A 130 1.86 12.45 4.49
CA PHE A 130 2.06 11.12 3.92
C PHE A 130 1.74 11.12 2.42
N PRO A 131 2.40 10.29 1.60
CA PRO A 131 3.56 9.47 1.95
C PRO A 131 4.82 10.33 2.16
N PRO A 132 5.86 9.81 2.83
CA PRO A 132 7.18 10.44 2.84
C PRO A 132 7.67 10.73 1.43
N SER A 133 8.51 11.75 1.28
CA SER A 133 9.08 12.09 -0.03
C SER A 133 9.78 10.87 -0.63
N ILE A 134 9.63 10.65 -1.93
CA ILE A 134 10.34 9.62 -2.70
C ILE A 134 11.87 9.78 -2.60
N ARG A 135 12.35 10.96 -2.18
CA ARG A 135 13.77 11.26 -1.96
C ARG A 135 14.28 10.97 -0.53
N ASP A 136 13.40 10.65 0.42
CA ASP A 136 13.79 10.40 1.81
C ASP A 136 14.06 8.90 2.02
N THR A 137 15.26 8.55 2.48
CA THR A 137 15.79 7.17 2.53
C THR A 137 15.24 6.28 3.64
N VAL A 138 14.38 6.79 4.52
CA VAL A 138 13.78 6.01 5.63
C VAL A 138 12.36 6.45 5.91
N PRO A 139 11.33 5.61 5.63
CA PRO A 139 9.95 5.95 5.96
C PRO A 139 9.74 5.96 7.48
N LYS A 140 9.52 7.14 8.07
CA LYS A 140 9.08 7.28 9.47
C LYS A 140 7.62 7.72 9.48
N TYR A 141 6.74 6.86 10.00
CA TYR A 141 5.29 7.04 9.88
C TYR A 141 4.61 7.43 11.20
N PRO A 142 4.02 8.64 11.31
CA PRO A 142 2.96 8.91 12.26
C PRO A 142 1.60 8.84 11.56
N LEU A 143 1.11 7.63 11.27
CA LEU A 143 -0.19 7.45 10.59
C LEU A 143 -1.36 7.79 11.53
N LYS A 144 -2.35 8.57 11.06
CA LYS A 144 -3.61 8.85 11.76
C LYS A 144 -4.80 8.44 10.86
N ILE A 145 -5.42 7.30 11.21
CA ILE A 145 -6.75 6.72 10.88
C ILE A 145 -7.19 6.57 9.41
N GLY A 146 -7.90 5.45 9.16
CA GLY A 146 -8.69 5.09 7.98
C GLY A 146 -7.87 4.94 6.70
N THR A 147 -7.54 3.71 6.32
CA THR A 147 -6.97 3.43 4.99
C THR A 147 -7.88 2.47 4.24
N VAL A 148 -8.28 2.85 3.03
CA VAL A 148 -8.95 1.96 2.08
C VAL A 148 -8.04 1.83 0.87
N GLY A 149 -7.64 0.59 0.55
CA GLY A 149 -6.92 0.25 -0.67
C GLY A 149 -7.86 -0.49 -1.62
N THR A 150 -7.89 -0.09 -2.89
CA THR A 150 -8.57 -0.83 -3.95
C THR A 150 -7.62 -0.99 -5.14
N ASN A 151 -7.67 -2.15 -5.77
CA ASN A 151 -7.11 -2.30 -7.11
C ASN A 151 -7.95 -1.53 -8.11
N MET A 152 -7.31 -1.03 -9.15
CA MET A 152 -7.98 -0.46 -10.32
C MET A 152 -7.52 -1.23 -11.54
N VAL A 153 -8.47 -1.90 -12.20
CA VAL A 153 -8.22 -2.62 -13.46
C VAL A 153 -8.67 -1.71 -14.60
N LYS A 154 -7.78 -1.47 -15.56
CA LYS A 154 -8.16 -0.79 -16.80
C LYS A 154 -8.93 -1.79 -17.66
N ASN A 155 -10.24 -1.60 -17.79
CA ASN A 155 -11.02 -2.33 -18.79
C ASN A 155 -10.55 -1.87 -20.17
N HIS A 156 -10.08 -2.81 -20.99
CA HIS A 156 -9.86 -2.57 -22.41
C HIS A 156 -11.23 -2.52 -23.09
N GLU A 157 -11.72 -1.31 -23.35
CA GLU A 157 -12.77 -1.04 -24.35
C GLU A 157 -12.13 -0.82 -25.72
#